data_AF-A0A843HY10-F1
#
_entry.id   AF-A0A843HY10-F1
#
_cell.length_a   1.000
_cell.length_b   1.000
_cell.length_c   1.000
_cell.angle_alpha   90.00
_cell.angle_beta   90.00
_cell.angle_gamma   90.00
#
_symmetry.space_group_name_H-M   'P 1'
#
loop_
_entity.id
_entity.type
_entity.pdbx_description
1 polymer ?
#
loop_
_entity_poly.entity_id
_entity_poly.type
_entity_poly.pdbx_seq_one_letter_code
_entity_poly.pdbx_strand_id
1 'polypeptide(L)' 'DAIELFSPDEIYLISQNASEEFNVEELKNKKRVFFVILGIESDFNSIEKSLGKYVKIPGLNKDTSPIALLVTLFYCLLK' A
#
# COMPACT_ATOMS: atom_id res chain seq x y z
N ASP A 1 1.50 0.23 16.91
CA ASP A 1 1.26 -1.16 17.37
C ASP A 1 1.70 -2.21 16.36
N ALA A 2 0.96 -2.48 15.29
CA ALA A 2 1.32 -3.56 14.35
C ALA A 2 2.71 -3.36 13.71
N ILE A 3 3.02 -2.12 13.30
CA ILE A 3 4.35 -1.79 12.75
C ILE A 3 5.46 -2.10 13.74
N GLU A 4 5.30 -1.73 15.01
CA GLU A 4 6.29 -1.98 16.06
C GLU A 4 6.44 -3.48 16.32
N LEU A 5 5.31 -4.19 16.44
CA LEU A 5 5.29 -5.63 16.73
C LEU A 5 5.96 -6.47 15.64
N PHE A 6 5.71 -6.14 14.38
CA PHE A 6 6.17 -6.96 13.26
C PHE A 6 7.46 -6.45 12.61
N SER A 7 7.85 -5.20 12.89
CA SER A 7 9.08 -4.56 12.38
C SER A 7 9.29 -4.81 10.87
N PRO A 8 8.37 -4.33 10.01
CA PRO A 8 8.47 -4.56 8.56
C PRO A 8 9.69 -3.86 7.96
N ASP A 9 10.23 -4.45 6.89
CA ASP A 9 11.34 -3.88 6.11
C ASP A 9 10.88 -2.71 5.23
N GLU A 10 9.58 -2.64 4.93
CA GLU A 10 8.96 -1.58 4.15
C GLU A 10 7.46 -1.50 4.43
N ILE A 11 6.92 -0.29 4.42
CA ILE A 11 5.48 -0.02 4.56
C ILE A 11 5.01 0.75 3.34
N TYR A 12 4.01 0.22 2.65
CA TYR A 12 3.34 0.88 1.54
C TYR A 12 1.93 1.26 1.96
N LEU A 13 1.62 2.55 1.84
CA LEU A 13 0.32 3.14 2.11
C LEU A 13 -0.40 3.27 0.77
N ILE A 14 -1.37 2.38 0.52
CA ILE A 14 -2.02 2.27 -0.78
C ILE A 14 -3.21 3.21 -0.83
N SER A 15 -3.13 4.20 -1.72
CA SER A 15 -4.23 5.13 -1.99
C SER A 15 -4.23 5.55 -3.45
N GLN A 16 -5.43 5.64 -4.04
CA GLN A 16 -5.58 6.11 -5.43
C GLN A 16 -5.36 7.62 -5.58
N ASN A 17 -5.27 8.35 -4.45
CA ASN A 17 -4.92 9.77 -4.41
C ASN A 17 -3.40 10.01 -4.47
N ALA A 18 -2.58 8.96 -4.42
CA ALA A 18 -1.13 9.08 -4.49
C ALA A 18 -0.63 9.47 -5.89
N SER A 19 0.40 10.31 -5.94
CA SER A 19 1.07 10.69 -7.18
C SER A 19 2.03 9.61 -7.68
N GLU A 20 2.66 8.87 -6.77
CA GLU A 20 3.65 7.85 -7.08
C GLU A 20 3.00 6.49 -7.32
N GLU A 21 3.50 5.76 -8.31
CA GLU A 21 3.03 4.41 -8.63
C GLU A 21 3.88 3.35 -7.94
N PHE A 22 3.23 2.34 -7.36
CA PHE A 22 3.89 1.21 -6.75
C PHE A 22 4.65 0.38 -7.80
N ASN A 23 5.93 0.10 -7.52
CA ASN A 23 6.76 -0.75 -8.36
C ASN A 23 7.09 -2.06 -7.65
N VAL A 24 6.65 -3.18 -8.23
CA VAL A 24 6.87 -4.53 -7.69
C VAL A 24 8.35 -4.89 -7.52
N GLU A 25 9.23 -4.29 -8.32
CA GLU A 25 10.68 -4.49 -8.24
C GLU A 25 11.26 -4.06 -6.89
N GLU A 26 10.60 -3.13 -6.20
CA GLU A 26 11.01 -2.68 -4.85
C GLU A 26 10.89 -3.79 -3.79
N LEU A 27 10.10 -4.84 -4.06
CA LEU A 27 9.91 -5.96 -3.14
C LEU A 27 11.06 -6.97 -3.16
N LYS A 28 11.90 -6.99 -4.21
CA LYS A 28 12.88 -8.07 -4.46
C LYS A 28 13.83 -8.38 -3.31
N ASN A 29 14.10 -7.40 -2.43
CA ASN A 29 15.01 -7.55 -1.30
C ASN A 29 14.33 -7.38 0.07
N LYS A 30 13.00 -7.39 0.11
CA LYS A 30 12.21 -7.19 1.34
C LYS A 30 11.60 -8.51 1.78
N LYS A 31 11.73 -8.85 3.06
CA LYS A 31 11.19 -10.09 3.64
C LYS A 31 9.84 -9.89 4.30
N ARG A 32 9.65 -8.74 4.95
CA ARG A 32 8.41 -8.35 5.63
C ARG A 32 7.94 -7.02 5.07
N VAL A 33 6.88 -7.06 4.27
CA VAL A 33 6.31 -5.86 3.66
C VAL A 33 4.90 -5.68 4.16
N PHE A 34 4.59 -4.47 4.60
CA PHE A 34 3.26 -4.10 5.05
C PHE A 34 2.57 -3.30 3.96
N PHE A 35 1.41 -3.78 3.53
CA PHE A 35 0.50 -3.02 2.68
C PHE A 35 -0.66 -2.54 3.53
N VAL A 36 -0.79 -1.23 3.66
CA VAL A 36 -1.85 -0.59 4.42
C VAL A 36 -2.87 -0.04 3.43
N ILE A 37 -4.12 -0.48 3.59
CA ILE A 37 -5.26 -0.05 2.77
C ILE A 37 -6.29 0.53 3.74
N LEU A 38 -6.79 1.73 3.45
CA LEU A 38 -7.83 2.37 4.25
C LEU A 38 -9.16 1.65 4.09
N GLY A 39 -9.98 1.65 5.13
CA GLY A 39 -11.26 0.95 5.14
C GLY A 39 -12.40 1.85 4.68
N ILE A 40 -12.78 2.81 5.51
CA ILE A 40 -13.90 3.72 5.26
C ILE A 40 -13.43 5.16 5.04
N GLU A 41 -12.16 5.42 5.33
CA GLU A 41 -11.53 6.72 5.24
C GLU A 41 -11.19 7.06 3.79
N SER A 42 -11.21 8.36 3.47
CA SER A 42 -10.96 8.86 2.11
C SER A 42 -9.47 8.89 1.73
N ASP A 43 -8.57 9.17 2.69
CA ASP A 43 -7.12 9.16 2.46
C ASP A 43 -6.33 9.20 3.77
N PHE A 44 -5.02 8.94 3.70
CA PHE A 44 -4.10 9.00 4.83
C PHE A 44 -3.80 10.46 5.21
N ASN A 45 -3.74 10.74 6.50
CA ASN A 45 -3.30 12.04 7.01
C ASN A 45 -1.76 12.17 6.97
N SER A 46 -1.24 13.38 7.22
CA SER A 46 0.19 13.66 7.13
C SER A 46 1.06 12.84 8.09
N ILE A 47 0.53 12.49 9.26
CA ILE A 47 1.26 11.66 10.25
C ILE A 47 1.34 10.23 9.74
N GLU A 48 0.24 9.67 9.25
CA GLU A 48 0.21 8.33 8.67
C GLU A 48 1.11 8.23 7.44
N LYS A 49 1.08 9.24 6.56
CA LYS A 49 1.96 9.34 5.37
C LYS A 49 3.45 9.32 5.73
N SER A 50 3.82 9.72 6.95
CA SER A 50 5.22 9.65 7.42
C SER A 50 5.67 8.23 7.82
N LEU A 51 4.73 7.29 7.97
CA LEU A 51 5.02 5.92 8.40
C LEU A 51 5.48 5.00 7.26
N GLY A 52 5.38 5.43 6.01
CA GLY A 52 5.71 4.59 4.87
C GLY A 52 5.62 5.31 3.53
N LYS A 53 5.78 4.55 2.45
CA LYS A 53 5.69 5.05 1.08
C LYS A 53 4.24 5.17 0.65
N TYR A 54 3.83 6.37 0.30
CA TYR A 54 2.48 6.67 -0.16
C TYR A 54 2.35 6.50 -1.67
N VAL A 55 1.69 5.43 -2.11
CA VAL A 55 1.69 4.98 -3.52
C VAL A 55 0.30 4.52 -3.99
N LYS A 56 0.08 4.54 -5.30
CA LYS A 56 -1.10 3.96 -5.96
C LYS A 56 -0.74 2.70 -6.73
N ILE A 57 -1.73 1.86 -6.99
CA ILE A 57 -1.56 0.67 -7.84
C ILE A 57 -1.52 1.12 -9.31
N PRO A 58 -0.47 0.77 -10.09
CA PRO A 58 -0.39 1.12 -11.51
C PRO A 58 -1.60 0.64 -12.30
N GLY A 59 -2.11 1.49 -13.18
CA GLY A 59 -3.25 1.16 -14.06
C GLY A 59 -4.63 1.16 -13.39
N LEU A 60 -4.71 1.40 -12.07
CA LEU A 60 -5.97 1.65 -11.38
C LEU A 60 -6.23 3.16 -11.36
N ASN A 61 -7.27 3.62 -12.04
CA ASN A 61 -7.57 5.06 -12.21
C ASN A 61 -8.91 5.47 -11.61
N LYS A 62 -9.56 4.59 -10.85
CA LYS A 62 -10.88 4.82 -10.25
C LYS A 62 -10.85 4.51 -8.77
N ASP A 63 -11.68 5.23 -8.02
CA ASP A 63 -12.01 4.85 -6.66
C ASP A 63 -12.51 3.40 -6.65
N THR A 64 -11.78 2.59 -5.91
CA THR A 64 -11.94 1.15 -5.84
C THR A 64 -12.12 0.80 -4.37
N SER A 65 -13.05 -0.11 -4.06
CA SER A 65 -13.27 -0.49 -2.67
C SER A 65 -12.00 -1.10 -2.06
N PRO A 66 -11.79 -0.97 -0.74
CA PRO A 66 -10.61 -1.52 -0.06
C PRO A 66 -10.38 -3.00 -0.34
N ILE A 67 -11.48 -3.77 -0.40
CA ILE A 67 -11.43 -5.20 -0.70
C ILE A 67 -10.96 -5.43 -2.14
N ALA A 68 -11.48 -4.68 -3.11
CA ALA A 68 -11.06 -4.81 -4.50
C ALA A 68 -9.61 -4.34 -4.71
N LEU A 69 -9.16 -3.31 -3.99
CA LEU A 69 -7.75 -2.89 -3.94
C LEU A 69 -6.86 -4.02 -3.42
N LEU A 70 -7.23 -4.64 -2.30
CA LEU A 70 -6.51 -5.76 -1.71
C LEU A 70 -6.40 -6.93 -2.68
N VAL A 71 -7.53 -7.35 -3.27
CA VAL A 71 -7.56 -8.47 -4.23
C VAL A 71 -6.69 -8.17 -5.46
N THR A 72 -6.76 -6.95 -5.98
CA THR A 72 -5.95 -6.53 -7.14
C THR A 72 -4.47 -6.57 -6.81
N LEU A 73 -4.07 -6.02 -5.66
CA LEU A 73 -2.69 -6.03 -5.19
C LEU A 73 -2.18 -7.47 -5.05
N PHE A 74 -2.91 -8.34 -4.35
CA PHE A 74 -2.52 -9.74 -4.17
C PHE A 74 -2.45 -10.51 -5.49
N TYR A 75 -3.39 -10.30 -6.40
CA TYR A 75 -3.37 -10.93 -7.73
C TYR A 75 -2.14 -10.52 -8.54
N CYS A 76 -1.73 -9.25 -8.48
CA CYS A 76 -0.54 -8.77 -9.16
C CYS A 76 0.76 -9.28 -8.52
N LEU A 77 0.78 -9.46 -7.19
CA LEU A 77 1.97 -9.89 -6.44
C LEU A 77 2.21 -11.40 -6.44
N LEU A 78 1.15 -12.22 -6.55
CA LEU A 78 1.23 -13.68 -6.52
C LEU A 78 1.41 -14.31 -7.91
N LYS A 79 1.61 -13.49 -8.95
CA LYS A 79 1.96 -13.95 -10.31
C LYS A 79 3.43 -14.36 -10.40
#